data_AF-A0A843M7N6-F1
#
_entry.id   AF-A0A843M7N6-F1
#
_cell.length_a   1.000
_cell.length_b   1.000
_cell.length_c   1.000
_cell.angle_alpha   90.00
_cell.angle_beta   90.00
_cell.angle_gamma   90.00
#
_symmetry.space_group_name_H-M   'P 1'
#
loop_
_entity.id
_entity.type
_entity.pdbx_description
1 polymer ?
#
loop_
_entity_poly.entity_id
_entity_poly.type
_entity_poly.pdbx_seq_one_letter_code
_entity_poly.pdbx_strand_id
1 'polypeptide(L)'
;ALARILKAEIVHAAHDEIHGNASIVIDALHISLARLGPHDVAIIGDNEPSQIALVAEGICALIIAEGAHLGERVRESAKNMGVSLLKTSLDAFSVGRLLHLSGPVETIMATDAETLHKDDLLSTAAQIVSNSPYRTACVTDEDGHFIGMLSRNSFLEDVHKSVILVDHNEYTQAVEGIETAEIIEIIDHHRLGTIATLQPIRFRNEPVGSTSTIIAMRYREEQVVPDKAIATMLLAGILSDTLVLKMSTTTDRDREAVAYLSEIAHIDPEEFGTELINKGMNLDGFPIEDLIVRDIKDFTLQDRTVSIAQIMTGSREFADSNAKNIQNALTQYQTSHGYDISIVLVTDVIGQRSFLFAAGDYGLLTKLGYHNQPVILEGVMSRKKDFFPSFGQRFRQVMQS
;
A
#
# COMPACT_ATOMS: atom_id res chain seq x y z
N ALA A 1 27.88 -25.06 27.53
CA ALA A 1 27.03 -25.88 26.65
C ALA A 1 27.32 -27.38 26.77
N LEU A 2 28.60 -27.77 26.73
CA LEU A 2 29.08 -29.16 26.80
C LEU A 2 28.48 -29.99 27.94
N ALA A 3 28.59 -29.52 29.19
CA ALA A 3 28.04 -30.23 30.35
C ALA A 3 26.53 -30.49 30.27
N ARG A 4 25.76 -29.52 29.75
CA ARG A 4 24.31 -29.66 29.55
C ARG A 4 23.97 -30.77 28.55
N ILE A 5 24.66 -30.81 27.42
CA ILE A 5 24.42 -31.77 26.34
C ILE A 5 24.83 -33.18 26.77
N LEU A 6 25.95 -33.30 27.47
CA LEU A 6 26.45 -34.57 27.99
C LEU A 6 25.76 -35.01 29.29
N LYS A 7 24.83 -34.21 29.83
CA LYS A 7 24.26 -34.39 31.18
C LYS A 7 25.35 -34.64 32.22
N ALA A 8 26.47 -33.94 32.09
CA ALA A 8 27.65 -34.14 32.88
C ALA A 8 27.68 -33.22 34.10
N GLU A 9 28.15 -33.75 35.22
CA GLU A 9 28.60 -32.99 36.38
C GLU A 9 29.95 -32.33 36.04
N ILE A 10 30.05 -31.03 36.28
CA ILE A 10 31.33 -30.31 36.21
C ILE A 10 32.01 -30.46 37.57
N VAL A 11 33.06 -31.28 37.60
CA VAL A 11 33.80 -31.55 38.83
C VAL A 11 34.89 -30.50 39.06
N HIS A 12 35.51 -30.03 37.98
CA HIS A 12 36.44 -28.91 37.99
C HIS A 12 36.32 -28.15 36.66
N ALA A 13 36.07 -26.84 36.72
CA ALA A 13 36.10 -25.99 35.54
C ALA A 13 37.42 -25.21 35.55
N ALA A 14 38.27 -25.45 34.56
CA ALA A 14 39.49 -24.69 34.33
C ALA A 14 39.39 -23.77 33.10
N HIS A 15 38.47 -24.07 32.19
CA HIS A 15 38.23 -23.30 30.96
C HIS A 15 36.74 -23.05 30.75
N ASP A 16 36.40 -21.83 30.33
CA ASP A 16 35.03 -21.45 29.95
C ASP A 16 34.69 -21.91 28.53
N GLU A 17 35.71 -21.93 27.65
CA GLU A 17 35.62 -22.42 26.28
C GLU A 17 36.62 -23.55 26.03
N ILE A 18 36.18 -24.55 25.28
CA ILE A 18 36.99 -25.72 24.93
C ILE A 18 37.06 -25.78 23.40
N HIS A 19 38.29 -25.75 22.87
CA HIS A 19 38.59 -25.77 21.45
C HIS A 19 39.52 -26.94 21.18
N GLY A 20 39.23 -27.85 20.26
CA GLY A 20 40.14 -28.95 19.93
C GLY A 20 39.44 -30.23 19.48
N ASN A 21 40.22 -31.30 19.29
CA ASN A 21 39.68 -32.61 18.93
C ASN A 21 39.28 -33.39 20.18
N ALA A 22 38.19 -34.15 20.10
CA ALA A 22 37.81 -35.09 21.14
C ALA A 22 38.23 -36.52 20.75
N SER A 23 38.90 -37.23 21.66
CA SER A 23 39.32 -38.62 21.45
C SER A 23 38.81 -39.54 22.55
N ILE A 24 38.28 -40.70 22.16
CA ILE A 24 37.93 -41.77 23.09
C ILE A 24 39.17 -42.64 23.31
N VAL A 25 39.58 -42.79 24.58
CA VAL A 25 40.80 -43.51 24.96
C VAL A 25 40.45 -44.90 25.48
N ILE A 26 40.77 -45.94 24.70
CA ILE A 26 40.50 -47.36 25.01
C ILE A 26 41.83 -48.12 24.80
N ASP A 27 42.47 -48.53 25.90
CA ASP A 27 43.64 -49.43 26.03
C ASP A 27 45.03 -49.06 25.48
N ALA A 28 45.18 -48.17 24.50
CA ALA A 28 46.51 -47.80 23.97
C ALA A 28 46.99 -46.41 24.41
N LEU A 29 47.18 -46.19 25.71
CA LEU A 29 47.51 -44.89 26.30
C LEU A 29 48.68 -44.18 25.60
N HIS A 30 49.78 -44.89 25.33
CA HIS A 30 50.95 -44.32 24.65
C HIS A 30 50.66 -43.76 23.25
N ILE A 31 49.67 -44.32 22.53
CA ILE A 31 49.24 -43.82 21.23
C ILE A 31 48.38 -42.57 21.41
N SER A 32 47.51 -42.56 22.41
CA SER A 32 46.66 -41.40 22.73
C SER A 32 47.48 -40.21 23.20
N LEU A 33 48.47 -40.39 24.09
CA LEU A 33 49.35 -39.30 24.54
C LEU A 33 50.21 -38.76 23.40
N ALA A 34 50.58 -39.57 22.42
CA ALA A 34 51.31 -39.10 21.24
C ALA A 34 50.45 -38.27 20.26
N ARG A 35 49.12 -38.30 20.40
CA ARG A 35 48.17 -37.61 19.49
C ARG A 35 47.46 -36.43 20.14
N LEU A 36 47.24 -36.47 21.45
CA LEU A 36 46.52 -35.44 22.19
C LEU A 36 47.45 -34.28 22.54
N GLY A 37 46.98 -33.06 22.32
CA GLY A 37 47.65 -31.83 22.69
C GLY A 37 46.91 -31.02 23.77
N PRO A 38 47.44 -29.83 24.12
CA PRO A 38 46.92 -29.00 25.21
C PRO A 38 45.48 -28.49 25.02
N HIS A 39 44.98 -28.55 23.79
CA HIS A 39 43.65 -28.10 23.41
C HIS A 39 42.67 -29.27 23.26
N ASP A 40 43.12 -30.51 23.29
CA ASP A 40 42.24 -31.64 23.00
C ASP A 40 41.46 -32.10 24.23
N VAL A 41 40.39 -32.87 23.97
CA VAL A 41 39.51 -33.46 24.98
C VAL A 41 39.70 -34.97 24.97
N ALA A 42 39.94 -35.55 26.14
CA ALA A 42 39.99 -37.01 26.29
C ALA A 42 38.72 -37.54 26.95
N ILE A 43 38.15 -38.61 26.40
CA ILE A 43 37.01 -39.33 26.95
C ILE A 43 37.52 -40.69 27.43
N ILE A 44 37.34 -40.99 28.71
CA ILE A 44 37.86 -42.22 29.32
C ILE A 44 36.90 -42.79 30.37
N GLY A 45 36.89 -44.12 30.50
CA GLY A 45 36.17 -44.84 31.55
C GLY A 45 37.00 -44.98 32.84
N ASP A 46 36.80 -46.10 33.54
CA ASP A 46 37.42 -46.37 34.85
C ASP A 46 38.86 -46.89 34.74
N ASN A 47 39.81 -45.97 34.55
CA ASN A 47 41.25 -46.28 34.48
C ASN A 47 42.07 -45.12 35.05
N GLU A 48 42.18 -45.07 36.38
CA GLU A 48 42.85 -43.99 37.12
C GLU A 48 44.30 -43.72 36.67
N PRO A 49 45.17 -44.72 36.41
CA PRO A 49 46.51 -44.46 35.88
C PRO A 49 46.50 -43.70 34.54
N SER A 50 45.56 -44.03 33.65
CA SER A 50 45.42 -43.38 32.36
C SER A 50 44.81 -41.99 32.48
N GLN A 51 43.84 -41.81 33.39
CA GLN A 51 43.28 -40.51 33.72
C GLN A 51 44.37 -39.55 34.23
N ILE A 52 45.24 -39.99 35.14
CA ILE A 52 46.35 -39.17 35.66
C ILE A 52 47.32 -38.80 34.53
N ALA A 53 47.71 -39.76 33.69
CA ALA A 53 48.64 -39.51 32.59
C ALA A 53 48.09 -38.50 31.57
N LEU A 54 46.81 -38.62 31.20
CA LEU A 54 46.13 -37.69 30.31
C LEU A 54 46.08 -36.27 30.89
N VAL A 55 45.82 -36.14 32.19
CA VAL A 55 45.87 -34.84 32.88
C VAL A 55 47.30 -34.27 32.91
N ALA A 56 48.31 -35.12 33.10
CA ALA A 56 49.71 -34.70 33.13
C ALA A 56 50.24 -34.22 31.77
N GLU A 57 49.70 -34.71 30.66
CA GLU A 57 49.97 -34.15 29.31
C GLU A 57 49.38 -32.74 29.11
N GLY A 58 48.52 -32.28 30.03
CA GLY A 58 47.97 -30.92 29.99
C GLY A 58 46.88 -30.71 28.94
N ILE A 59 46.11 -31.76 28.61
CA ILE A 59 44.91 -31.63 27.76
C ILE A 59 43.92 -30.62 28.35
N CYS A 60 43.05 -30.02 27.54
CA CYS A 60 42.14 -28.97 28.05
C CYS A 60 40.99 -29.55 28.91
N ALA A 61 40.52 -30.76 28.60
CA ALA A 61 39.44 -31.37 29.34
C ALA A 61 39.50 -32.91 29.35
N LEU A 62 39.14 -33.49 30.49
CA LEU A 62 38.96 -34.92 30.68
C LEU A 62 37.48 -35.20 31.01
N ILE A 63 36.84 -36.05 30.21
CA ILE A 63 35.46 -36.49 30.40
C ILE A 63 35.46 -37.94 30.87
N ILE A 64 34.99 -38.15 32.10
CA ILE A 64 34.81 -39.47 32.71
C ILE A 64 33.45 -40.03 32.30
N ALA A 65 33.47 -41.11 31.51
CA ALA A 65 32.28 -41.81 31.03
C ALA A 65 31.75 -42.86 32.03
N GLU A 66 30.54 -43.34 31.80
CA GLU A 66 29.86 -44.44 32.52
C GLU A 66 29.71 -44.24 34.04
N GLY A 67 29.83 -42.99 34.51
CA GLY A 67 29.84 -42.69 35.94
C GLY A 67 31.06 -43.27 36.67
N ALA A 68 32.12 -43.61 35.95
CA ALA A 68 33.32 -44.26 36.46
C ALA A 68 33.95 -43.54 37.67
N HIS A 69 34.73 -44.28 38.45
CA HIS A 69 35.38 -43.74 39.64
C HIS A 69 36.36 -42.63 39.25
N LEU A 70 36.36 -41.58 40.07
CA LEU A 70 37.21 -40.41 39.89
C LEU A 70 37.85 -40.09 41.23
N GLY A 71 39.07 -40.59 41.43
CA GLY A 71 39.82 -40.47 42.67
C GLY A 71 40.33 -39.06 42.94
N GLU A 72 40.65 -38.77 44.20
CA GLU A 72 41.16 -37.45 44.62
C GLU A 72 42.49 -37.08 43.93
N ARG A 73 43.33 -38.06 43.63
CA ARG A 73 44.59 -37.83 42.92
C ARG A 73 44.38 -37.21 41.54
N VAL A 74 43.37 -37.67 40.80
CA VAL A 74 43.02 -37.11 39.49
C VAL A 74 42.45 -35.70 39.65
N ARG A 75 41.59 -35.48 40.65
CA ARG A 75 40.99 -34.17 40.95
C ARG A 75 42.04 -33.12 41.29
N GLU A 76 43.00 -33.46 42.15
CA GLU A 76 44.11 -32.59 42.52
C GLU A 76 45.04 -32.33 41.33
N SER A 77 45.38 -33.38 40.57
CA SER A 77 46.20 -33.25 39.36
C SER A 77 45.55 -32.32 38.35
N ALA A 78 44.24 -32.46 38.12
CA ALA A 78 43.48 -31.64 37.18
C ALA A 78 43.46 -30.16 37.61
N LYS A 79 43.28 -29.88 38.91
CA LYS A 79 43.36 -28.53 39.46
C LYS A 79 44.75 -27.90 39.28
N ASN A 80 45.81 -28.67 39.51
CA ASN A 80 47.18 -28.18 39.41
C ASN A 80 47.60 -27.93 37.96
N MET A 81 47.16 -28.79 37.04
CA MET A 81 47.49 -28.72 35.61
C MET A 81 46.53 -27.82 34.83
N GLY A 82 45.44 -27.34 35.45
CA GLY A 82 44.43 -26.50 34.80
C GLY A 82 43.58 -27.25 33.78
N VAL A 83 43.27 -28.53 34.04
CA VAL A 83 42.47 -29.39 33.14
C VAL A 83 41.01 -29.43 33.60
N SER A 84 40.07 -29.10 32.71
CA SER A 84 38.64 -29.19 33.04
C SER A 84 38.20 -30.64 33.19
N LEU A 85 37.40 -30.94 34.21
CA LEU A 85 37.00 -32.29 34.57
C LEU A 85 35.47 -32.41 34.57
N LEU A 86 34.95 -33.26 33.70
CA LEU A 86 33.53 -33.54 33.58
C LEU A 86 33.26 -35.02 33.85
N LYS A 87 32.15 -35.33 34.51
CA LYS A 87 31.71 -36.70 34.78
C LYS A 87 30.30 -36.90 34.27
N THR A 88 30.07 -37.93 33.48
CA THR A 88 28.74 -38.26 32.94
C THR A 88 28.43 -39.73 33.10
N SER A 89 27.14 -40.07 33.21
CA SER A 89 26.66 -41.45 33.21
C SER A 89 26.60 -42.07 31.81
N LEU A 90 26.87 -41.28 30.75
CA LEU A 90 26.88 -41.75 29.37
C LEU A 90 28.13 -42.59 29.07
N ASP A 91 28.00 -43.61 28.23
CA ASP A 91 29.14 -44.36 27.69
C ASP A 91 29.99 -43.49 26.75
N ALA A 92 31.24 -43.89 26.56
CA ALA A 92 32.21 -43.09 25.81
C ALA A 92 31.79 -42.82 24.34
N PHE A 93 31.08 -43.76 23.70
CA PHE A 93 30.58 -43.59 22.35
C PHE A 93 29.43 -42.57 22.28
N SER A 94 28.50 -42.64 23.24
CA SER A 94 27.44 -41.63 23.39
C SER A 94 28.00 -40.23 23.64
N VAL A 95 29.04 -40.12 24.47
CA VAL A 95 29.76 -38.85 24.69
C VAL A 95 30.34 -38.31 23.37
N GLY A 96 31.05 -39.15 22.61
CA GLY A 96 31.61 -38.75 21.31
C GLY A 96 30.55 -38.25 20.31
N ARG A 97 29.39 -38.92 20.23
CA ARG A 97 28.30 -38.49 19.34
C ARG A 97 27.67 -37.16 19.75
N LEU A 98 27.45 -36.96 21.05
CA LEU A 98 26.75 -35.78 21.56
C LEU A 98 27.65 -34.54 21.62
N LEU A 99 28.97 -34.72 21.71
CA LEU A 99 29.96 -33.64 21.68
C LEU A 99 29.77 -32.71 20.47
N HIS A 100 29.43 -33.24 19.29
CA HIS A 100 29.20 -32.43 18.09
C HIS A 100 28.03 -31.45 18.20
N LEU A 101 27.07 -31.68 19.11
CA LEU A 101 25.95 -30.77 19.35
C LEU A 101 26.33 -29.59 20.25
N SER A 102 27.55 -29.61 20.81
CA SER A 102 28.02 -28.58 21.75
C SER A 102 28.73 -27.40 21.09
N GLY A 103 29.02 -27.50 19.79
CA GLY A 103 29.59 -26.41 19.01
C GLY A 103 28.64 -25.22 18.89
N PRO A 104 29.17 -23.98 18.83
CA PRO A 104 28.37 -22.80 18.53
C PRO A 104 27.66 -22.93 17.17
N VAL A 105 26.40 -22.50 17.08
CA VAL A 105 25.62 -22.55 15.83
C VAL A 105 26.30 -21.74 14.72
N GLU A 106 27.01 -20.67 15.08
CA GLU A 106 27.79 -19.84 14.15
C GLU A 106 28.83 -20.60 13.34
N THR A 107 29.32 -21.74 13.82
CA THR A 107 30.29 -22.56 13.10
C THR A 107 29.68 -23.34 11.93
N ILE A 108 28.35 -23.46 11.87
CA ILE A 108 27.62 -24.19 10.83
C ILE A 108 26.53 -23.36 10.15
N MET A 109 26.28 -22.13 10.61
CA MET A 109 25.24 -21.26 10.03
C MET A 109 25.76 -20.56 8.78
N ALA A 110 24.88 -20.43 7.79
CA ALA A 110 25.10 -19.52 6.67
C ALA A 110 24.78 -18.08 7.09
N THR A 111 25.65 -17.13 6.76
CA THR A 111 25.48 -15.70 7.07
C THR A 111 25.19 -14.83 5.86
N ASP A 112 25.12 -15.44 4.68
CA ASP A 112 24.94 -14.83 3.36
C ASP A 112 23.60 -15.23 2.73
N ALA A 113 22.62 -15.61 3.55
CA ALA A 113 21.28 -15.90 3.07
C ALA A 113 20.60 -14.62 2.56
N GLU A 114 19.97 -14.74 1.40
CA GLU A 114 19.18 -13.64 0.83
C GLU A 114 18.08 -13.19 1.79
N THR A 115 17.84 -11.89 1.83
CA THR A 115 16.80 -11.29 2.67
C THR A 115 15.80 -10.52 1.82
N LEU A 116 14.52 -10.74 2.11
CA LEU A 116 13.37 -10.10 1.49
C LEU A 116 12.61 -9.28 2.54
N HIS A 117 11.92 -8.24 2.10
CA HIS A 117 10.98 -7.49 2.89
C HIS A 117 9.56 -8.04 2.72
N LYS A 118 8.72 -7.92 3.77
CA LYS A 118 7.32 -8.41 3.74
C LYS A 118 6.47 -7.81 2.60
N ASP A 119 6.84 -6.62 2.13
CA ASP A 119 6.12 -5.86 1.10
C ASP A 119 6.72 -6.04 -0.31
N ASP A 120 7.77 -6.85 -0.45
CA ASP A 120 8.35 -7.16 -1.75
C ASP A 120 7.34 -7.90 -2.64
N LEU A 121 7.41 -7.63 -3.94
CA LEU A 121 6.59 -8.32 -4.92
C LEU A 121 6.94 -9.82 -4.94
N LEU A 122 5.92 -10.67 -5.01
CA LEU A 122 6.10 -12.12 -5.11
C LEU A 122 6.94 -12.53 -6.33
N SER A 123 6.86 -11.78 -7.44
CA SER A 123 7.70 -12.00 -8.62
C SER A 123 9.18 -11.78 -8.34
N THR A 124 9.52 -10.70 -7.63
CA THR A 124 10.88 -10.38 -7.17
C THR A 124 11.38 -11.44 -6.20
N ALA A 125 10.55 -11.79 -5.21
CA ALA A 125 10.85 -12.83 -4.23
C ALA A 125 11.14 -14.18 -4.89
N ALA A 126 10.31 -14.59 -5.87
CA ALA A 126 10.50 -15.83 -6.61
C ALA A 126 11.83 -15.87 -7.37
N GLN A 127 12.24 -14.74 -7.95
CA GLN A 127 13.52 -14.62 -8.65
C GLN A 127 14.70 -14.72 -7.68
N ILE A 128 14.65 -14.01 -6.55
CA ILE A 128 15.68 -14.05 -5.50
C ILE A 128 15.83 -15.47 -4.94
N VAL A 129 14.72 -16.10 -4.54
CA VAL A 129 14.73 -17.46 -3.99
C VAL A 129 15.22 -18.49 -5.02
N SER A 130 14.89 -18.33 -6.30
CA SER A 130 15.33 -19.25 -7.35
C SER A 130 16.84 -19.17 -7.61
N ASN A 131 17.40 -17.96 -7.52
CA ASN A 131 18.82 -17.70 -7.75
C ASN A 131 19.69 -17.93 -6.51
N SER A 132 19.10 -17.86 -5.31
CA SER A 132 19.77 -18.11 -4.03
C SER A 132 20.43 -19.50 -4.00
N PRO A 133 21.69 -19.63 -3.52
CA PRO A 133 22.36 -20.92 -3.37
C PRO A 133 21.59 -21.85 -2.42
N TYR A 134 20.91 -21.29 -1.41
CA TYR A 134 20.12 -22.00 -0.41
C TYR A 134 18.69 -22.29 -0.87
N ARG A 135 18.28 -21.72 -2.02
CA ARG A 135 16.94 -21.89 -2.60
C ARG A 135 15.82 -21.48 -1.64
N THR A 136 16.20 -20.56 -0.76
CA THR A 136 15.42 -19.97 0.32
C THR A 136 15.89 -18.54 0.52
N ALA A 137 15.02 -17.72 1.10
CA ALA A 137 15.30 -16.37 1.54
C ALA A 137 14.61 -16.09 2.87
N CYS A 138 15.29 -15.37 3.76
CA CYS A 138 14.72 -14.86 5.00
C CYS A 138 13.80 -13.69 4.70
N VAL A 139 12.65 -13.61 5.36
CA VAL A 139 11.73 -12.49 5.25
C VAL A 139 11.80 -11.67 6.52
N THR A 140 11.88 -10.35 6.35
CA THR A 140 11.97 -9.38 7.44
C THR A 140 10.84 -8.36 7.40
N ASP A 141 10.52 -7.79 8.56
CA ASP A 141 9.68 -6.60 8.66
C ASP A 141 10.48 -5.31 8.39
N GLU A 142 9.81 -4.17 8.54
CA GLU A 142 10.38 -2.82 8.29
C GLU A 142 11.54 -2.49 9.23
N ASP A 143 11.58 -3.13 10.41
CA ASP A 143 12.61 -2.94 11.42
C ASP A 143 13.77 -3.95 11.26
N GLY A 144 13.70 -4.83 10.24
CA GLY A 144 14.70 -5.85 9.98
C GLY A 144 14.58 -7.09 10.85
N HIS A 145 13.48 -7.27 11.58
CA HIS A 145 13.25 -8.48 12.36
C HIS A 145 12.85 -9.64 11.45
N PHE A 146 13.43 -10.81 11.69
CA PHE A 146 13.05 -12.04 10.99
C PHE A 146 11.61 -12.43 11.34
N ILE A 147 10.75 -12.52 10.31
CA ILE A 147 9.34 -12.90 10.46
C ILE A 147 8.99 -14.21 9.76
N GLY A 148 9.87 -14.73 8.91
CA GLY A 148 9.61 -15.98 8.20
C GLY A 148 10.65 -16.29 7.13
N MET A 149 10.40 -17.34 6.35
CA MET A 149 11.27 -17.76 5.26
C MET A 149 10.43 -18.17 4.06
N LEU A 150 10.88 -17.79 2.86
CA LEU A 150 10.32 -18.28 1.60
C LEU A 150 11.24 -19.32 0.99
N SER A 151 10.65 -20.35 0.42
CA SER A 151 11.35 -21.41 -0.31
C SER A 151 10.75 -21.57 -1.70
N ARG A 152 11.41 -22.34 -2.59
CA ARG A 152 10.83 -22.65 -3.91
C ARG A 152 9.42 -23.25 -3.84
N ASN A 153 9.12 -24.04 -2.80
CA ASN A 153 7.81 -24.64 -2.63
C ASN A 153 6.74 -23.61 -2.24
N SER A 154 7.13 -22.49 -1.64
CA SER A 154 6.22 -21.41 -1.25
C SER A 154 5.55 -20.74 -2.46
N PHE A 155 6.15 -20.84 -3.65
CA PHE A 155 5.60 -20.27 -4.90
C PHE A 155 4.79 -21.27 -5.73
N LEU A 156 4.60 -22.50 -5.23
CA LEU A 156 3.68 -23.47 -5.85
C LEU A 156 2.23 -23.21 -5.45
N GLU A 157 2.02 -22.44 -4.39
CA GLU A 157 0.70 -22.02 -3.93
C GLU A 157 0.31 -20.74 -4.68
N ASP A 158 -0.86 -20.77 -5.31
CA ASP A 158 -1.45 -19.56 -5.89
C ASP A 158 -1.95 -18.67 -4.76
N VAL A 159 -1.20 -17.61 -4.47
CA VAL A 159 -1.59 -16.59 -3.48
C VAL A 159 -2.18 -15.41 -4.22
N HIS A 160 -3.51 -15.30 -4.17
CA HIS A 160 -4.23 -14.14 -4.68
C HIS A 160 -4.61 -13.21 -3.54
N LYS A 161 -4.45 -11.89 -3.74
CA LYS A 161 -5.01 -10.90 -2.82
C LYS A 161 -6.50 -10.76 -3.12
N SER A 162 -7.35 -10.98 -2.11
CA SER A 162 -8.79 -10.75 -2.25
C SER A 162 -9.10 -9.26 -2.19
N VAL A 163 -9.94 -8.76 -3.10
CA VAL A 163 -10.27 -7.34 -3.23
C VAL A 163 -11.76 -7.09 -3.47
N ILE A 164 -12.23 -5.94 -3.01
CA ILE A 164 -13.58 -5.42 -3.29
C ILE A 164 -13.41 -4.15 -4.12
N LEU A 165 -14.05 -4.10 -5.29
CA LEU A 165 -14.07 -2.89 -6.10
C LEU A 165 -15.27 -2.03 -5.72
N VAL A 166 -15.02 -0.74 -5.53
CA VAL A 166 -16.05 0.26 -5.26
C VAL A 166 -15.97 1.35 -6.32
N ASP A 167 -17.12 1.79 -6.81
CA ASP A 167 -17.27 2.92 -7.74
C ASP A 167 -16.71 2.71 -9.16
N HIS A 168 -16.25 1.50 -9.47
CA HIS A 168 -15.83 1.14 -10.81
C HIS A 168 -15.87 -0.37 -11.02
N ASN A 169 -15.98 -0.76 -12.28
CA ASN A 169 -15.92 -2.15 -12.73
C ASN A 169 -15.09 -2.35 -14.00
N GLU A 170 -14.40 -1.32 -14.52
CA GLU A 170 -13.53 -1.46 -15.71
C GLU A 170 -12.06 -1.67 -15.28
N TYR A 171 -11.37 -2.68 -15.83
CA TYR A 171 -9.96 -2.97 -15.49
C TYR A 171 -9.03 -1.77 -15.68
N THR A 172 -9.28 -0.95 -16.71
CA THR A 172 -8.49 0.24 -17.03
C THR A 172 -8.56 1.33 -15.96
N GLN A 173 -9.56 1.28 -15.07
CA GLN A 173 -9.74 2.21 -13.95
C GLN A 173 -9.25 1.63 -12.63
N ALA A 174 -8.98 0.32 -12.57
CA ALA A 174 -8.58 -0.37 -11.36
C ALA A 174 -7.06 -0.30 -11.13
N VAL A 175 -6.65 -0.71 -9.92
CA VAL A 175 -5.25 -0.75 -9.51
C VAL A 175 -4.43 -1.77 -10.33
N GLU A 176 -3.14 -1.50 -10.51
CA GLU A 176 -2.22 -2.45 -11.14
C GLU A 176 -2.23 -3.81 -10.44
N GLY A 177 -2.30 -4.90 -11.22
CA GLY A 177 -2.35 -6.27 -10.69
C GLY A 177 -3.76 -6.74 -10.32
N ILE A 178 -4.80 -5.95 -10.60
CA ILE A 178 -6.20 -6.37 -10.39
C ILE A 178 -6.56 -7.64 -11.18
N GLU A 179 -5.90 -7.88 -12.32
CA GLU A 179 -6.14 -9.03 -13.19
C GLU A 179 -5.69 -10.35 -12.57
N THR A 180 -4.76 -10.28 -11.61
CA THR A 180 -4.25 -11.43 -10.86
C THR A 180 -4.81 -11.49 -9.44
N ALA A 181 -5.55 -10.46 -9.01
CA ALA A 181 -6.24 -10.42 -7.74
C ALA A 181 -7.53 -11.24 -7.77
N GLU A 182 -7.97 -11.68 -6.59
CA GLU A 182 -9.26 -12.34 -6.43
C GLU A 182 -10.33 -11.28 -6.11
N ILE A 183 -11.05 -10.83 -7.13
CA ILE A 183 -12.19 -9.93 -6.93
C ILE A 183 -13.31 -10.74 -6.27
N ILE A 184 -13.76 -10.34 -5.07
CA ILE A 184 -14.81 -11.05 -4.31
C ILE A 184 -16.15 -10.30 -4.29
N GLU A 185 -16.11 -8.98 -4.46
CA GLU A 185 -17.30 -8.13 -4.52
C GLU A 185 -17.08 -6.87 -5.37
N ILE A 186 -18.13 -6.41 -6.03
CA ILE A 186 -18.18 -5.13 -6.75
C ILE A 186 -19.42 -4.36 -6.30
N ILE A 187 -19.23 -3.11 -5.87
CA ILE A 187 -20.29 -2.17 -5.50
C ILE A 187 -20.13 -0.92 -6.36
N ASP A 188 -21.07 -0.69 -7.28
CA ASP A 188 -20.90 0.35 -8.29
C ASP A 188 -22.25 0.97 -8.71
N HIS A 189 -22.20 2.15 -9.33
CA HIS A 189 -23.35 2.83 -9.90
C HIS A 189 -23.15 3.20 -11.39
N HIS A 190 -21.99 2.90 -11.94
CA HIS A 190 -21.65 3.16 -13.33
C HIS A 190 -22.28 2.15 -14.30
N ARG A 191 -22.04 2.40 -15.59
CA ARG A 191 -22.32 1.39 -16.63
C ARG A 191 -21.40 0.19 -16.43
N LEU A 192 -21.87 -0.97 -16.86
CA LEU A 192 -21.05 -2.17 -16.89
C LEU A 192 -20.10 -2.12 -18.10
N GLY A 193 -18.81 -2.28 -17.83
CA GLY A 193 -17.79 -2.53 -18.84
C GLY A 193 -17.37 -4.01 -18.87
N THR A 194 -16.22 -4.27 -19.48
CA THR A 194 -15.65 -5.63 -19.56
C THR A 194 -14.85 -5.95 -18.30
N ILE A 195 -15.48 -6.71 -17.40
CA ILE A 195 -14.84 -7.38 -16.26
C ILE A 195 -15.19 -8.87 -16.29
N ALA A 196 -14.22 -9.70 -15.96
CA ALA A 196 -14.36 -11.15 -16.01
C ALA A 196 -13.73 -11.78 -14.77
N THR A 197 -14.55 -12.40 -13.93
CA THR A 197 -14.08 -13.11 -12.74
C THR A 197 -14.03 -14.61 -12.99
N LEU A 198 -13.06 -15.30 -12.37
CA LEU A 198 -12.94 -16.76 -12.49
C LEU A 198 -14.01 -17.50 -11.67
N GLN A 199 -14.46 -16.89 -10.58
CA GLN A 199 -15.48 -17.44 -9.68
C GLN A 199 -16.70 -16.51 -9.61
N PRO A 200 -17.88 -17.02 -9.23
CA PRO A 200 -19.02 -16.18 -8.89
C PRO A 200 -18.69 -15.21 -7.73
N ILE A 201 -19.07 -13.94 -7.88
CA ILE A 201 -18.81 -12.88 -6.89
C ILE A 201 -20.11 -12.20 -6.46
N ARG A 202 -20.05 -11.44 -5.37
CA ARG A 202 -21.13 -10.47 -5.08
C ARG A 202 -21.01 -9.30 -6.03
N PHE A 203 -22.12 -8.94 -6.67
CA PHE A 203 -22.13 -7.84 -7.62
C PHE A 203 -23.38 -7.00 -7.37
N ARG A 204 -23.19 -5.78 -6.85
CA ARG A 204 -24.27 -4.84 -6.56
C ARG A 204 -24.06 -3.57 -7.38
N ASN A 205 -24.82 -3.46 -8.46
CA ASN A 205 -24.84 -2.26 -9.29
C ASN A 205 -26.22 -1.64 -9.30
N GLU A 206 -26.33 -0.40 -8.84
CA GLU A 206 -27.60 0.30 -8.74
C GLU A 206 -27.54 1.64 -9.48
N PRO A 207 -28.56 2.00 -10.29
CA PRO A 207 -28.57 3.25 -11.04
C PRO A 207 -28.95 4.43 -10.14
N VAL A 208 -28.11 4.72 -9.16
CA VAL A 208 -28.22 5.85 -8.22
C VAL A 208 -27.14 6.90 -8.48
N GLY A 209 -27.24 8.05 -7.83
CA GLY A 209 -26.34 9.17 -8.02
C GLY A 209 -24.92 8.94 -7.50
N SER A 210 -24.72 8.03 -6.53
CA SER A 210 -23.41 7.74 -5.94
C SER A 210 -23.30 6.31 -5.42
N THR A 211 -22.12 5.70 -5.52
CA THR A 211 -21.79 4.43 -4.83
C THR A 211 -21.94 4.56 -3.31
N SER A 212 -21.69 5.75 -2.75
CA SER A 212 -21.88 6.01 -1.32
C SER A 212 -23.35 5.86 -0.88
N THR A 213 -24.32 6.12 -1.76
CA THR A 213 -25.74 5.85 -1.51
C THR A 213 -25.99 4.36 -1.33
N ILE A 214 -25.36 3.51 -2.16
CA ILE A 214 -25.49 2.05 -2.08
C ILE A 214 -24.94 1.56 -0.73
N ILE A 215 -23.76 2.04 -0.33
CA ILE A 215 -23.13 1.67 0.94
C ILE A 215 -23.96 2.16 2.14
N ALA A 216 -24.46 3.40 2.11
CA ALA A 216 -25.31 3.94 3.17
C ALA A 216 -26.60 3.14 3.34
N MET A 217 -27.22 2.75 2.23
CA MET A 217 -28.40 1.88 2.25
C MET A 217 -28.06 0.47 2.76
N ARG A 218 -26.87 -0.05 2.46
CA ARG A 218 -26.40 -1.32 3.01
C ARG A 218 -26.28 -1.30 4.53
N TYR A 219 -25.72 -0.24 5.11
CA TYR A 219 -25.69 -0.04 6.57
C TYR A 219 -27.11 -0.13 7.17
N ARG A 220 -28.07 0.54 6.53
CA ARG A 220 -29.47 0.55 6.96
C ARG A 220 -30.14 -0.82 6.82
N GLU A 221 -29.90 -1.53 5.71
CA GLU A 221 -30.40 -2.90 5.48
C GLU A 221 -29.90 -3.88 6.55
N GLU A 222 -28.63 -3.76 6.94
CA GLU A 222 -28.00 -4.61 7.95
C GLU A 222 -28.27 -4.14 9.39
N GLN A 223 -29.05 -3.06 9.57
CA GLN A 223 -29.36 -2.47 10.87
C GLN A 223 -28.11 -2.06 11.67
N VAL A 224 -27.05 -1.66 10.96
CA VAL A 224 -25.81 -1.14 11.54
C VAL A 224 -25.78 0.36 11.34
N VAL A 225 -25.60 1.11 12.44
CA VAL A 225 -25.44 2.57 12.38
C VAL A 225 -23.95 2.86 12.12
N PRO A 226 -23.58 3.54 11.02
CA PRO A 226 -22.19 3.95 10.81
C PRO A 226 -21.77 4.94 11.90
N ASP A 227 -20.49 4.93 12.27
CA ASP A 227 -19.97 5.99 13.14
C ASP A 227 -20.02 7.35 12.44
N LYS A 228 -19.84 8.42 13.23
CA LYS A 228 -19.92 9.79 12.73
C LYS A 228 -18.95 10.05 11.57
N ALA A 229 -17.73 9.53 11.63
CA ALA A 229 -16.71 9.78 10.62
C ALA A 229 -17.06 9.09 9.30
N ILE A 230 -17.49 7.82 9.34
CA ILE A 230 -17.97 7.08 8.18
C ILE A 230 -19.22 7.76 7.60
N ALA A 231 -20.16 8.18 8.44
CA ALA A 231 -21.36 8.86 7.99
C ALA A 231 -21.03 10.17 7.25
N THR A 232 -20.09 10.96 7.77
CA THR A 232 -19.60 12.18 7.10
C THR A 232 -18.92 11.86 5.76
N MET A 233 -18.10 10.81 5.67
CA MET A 233 -17.43 10.43 4.42
C MET A 233 -18.42 9.97 3.35
N LEU A 234 -19.40 9.14 3.72
CA LEU A 234 -20.46 8.71 2.81
C LEU A 234 -21.31 9.91 2.36
N LEU A 235 -21.65 10.83 3.27
CA LEU A 235 -22.37 12.05 2.95
C LEU A 235 -21.59 12.90 1.93
N ALA A 236 -20.29 13.09 2.15
CA ALA A 236 -19.42 13.81 1.23
C ALA A 236 -19.37 13.17 -0.15
N GLY A 237 -19.26 11.83 -0.23
CA GLY A 237 -19.28 11.09 -1.49
C GLY A 237 -20.57 11.33 -2.28
N ILE A 238 -21.73 11.22 -1.62
CA ILE A 238 -23.03 11.48 -2.28
C ILE A 238 -23.12 12.92 -2.76
N LEU A 239 -22.76 13.90 -1.92
CA LEU A 239 -22.83 15.32 -2.28
C LEU A 239 -21.86 15.69 -3.40
N SER A 240 -20.69 15.04 -3.48
CA SER A 240 -19.72 15.20 -4.55
C SER A 240 -20.28 14.73 -5.89
N ASP A 241 -20.70 13.46 -5.99
CA ASP A 241 -21.14 12.87 -7.26
C ASP A 241 -22.43 13.49 -7.78
N THR A 242 -23.30 13.93 -6.87
CA THR A 242 -24.59 14.52 -7.20
C THR A 242 -24.56 16.04 -7.33
N LEU A 243 -23.40 16.69 -7.12
CA LEU A 243 -23.26 18.15 -7.00
C LEU A 243 -24.32 18.75 -6.08
N VAL A 244 -24.35 18.31 -4.81
CA VAL A 244 -25.35 18.73 -3.82
C VAL A 244 -26.78 18.44 -4.28
N LEU A 245 -26.99 17.21 -4.79
CA LEU A 245 -28.29 16.71 -5.26
C LEU A 245 -28.88 17.45 -6.47
N LYS A 246 -28.04 18.16 -7.23
CA LYS A 246 -28.43 18.97 -8.41
C LYS A 246 -28.22 18.24 -9.74
N MET A 247 -27.45 17.17 -9.78
CA MET A 247 -27.20 16.39 -10.99
C MET A 247 -28.43 15.64 -11.47
N SER A 248 -28.54 15.45 -12.80
CA SER A 248 -29.62 14.68 -13.42
C SER A 248 -29.61 13.19 -13.04
N THR A 249 -28.48 12.68 -12.55
CA THR A 249 -28.31 11.32 -12.03
C THR A 249 -28.85 11.15 -10.61
N THR A 250 -29.15 12.25 -9.91
CA THR A 250 -29.65 12.22 -8.52
C THR A 250 -31.03 11.58 -8.45
N THR A 251 -31.16 10.57 -7.59
CA THR A 251 -32.37 9.80 -7.33
C THR A 251 -32.96 10.11 -5.95
N ASP A 252 -34.19 9.66 -5.70
CA ASP A 252 -34.80 9.78 -4.37
C ASP A 252 -34.04 8.99 -3.30
N ARG A 253 -33.36 7.90 -3.69
CA ARG A 253 -32.51 7.14 -2.76
C ARG A 253 -31.29 7.92 -2.31
N ASP A 254 -30.72 8.77 -3.16
CA ASP A 254 -29.63 9.67 -2.78
C ASP A 254 -30.13 10.70 -1.75
N ARG A 255 -31.35 11.24 -1.94
CA ARG A 255 -31.97 12.18 -0.99
C ARG A 255 -32.23 11.52 0.37
N GLU A 256 -32.75 10.30 0.37
CA GLU A 256 -32.96 9.52 1.58
C GLU A 256 -31.64 9.22 2.30
N ALA A 257 -30.59 8.85 1.57
CA ALA A 257 -29.29 8.58 2.15
C ALA A 257 -28.65 9.85 2.73
N VAL A 258 -28.72 10.99 2.04
CA VAL A 258 -28.26 12.28 2.57
C VAL A 258 -29.00 12.65 3.86
N ALA A 259 -30.33 12.54 3.90
CA ALA A 259 -31.13 12.82 5.10
C ALA A 259 -30.70 11.91 6.28
N TYR A 260 -30.54 10.61 6.02
CA TYR A 260 -30.10 9.65 7.03
C TYR A 260 -28.69 9.96 7.57
N LEU A 261 -27.72 10.19 6.68
CA LEU A 261 -26.32 10.38 7.06
C LEU A 261 -26.08 11.73 7.74
N SER A 262 -26.78 12.78 7.31
CA SER A 262 -26.67 14.12 7.88
C SER A 262 -27.18 14.20 9.32
N GLU A 263 -28.23 13.43 9.64
CA GLU A 263 -28.72 13.30 11.02
C GLU A 263 -27.65 12.67 11.93
N ILE A 264 -27.00 11.60 11.47
CA ILE A 264 -25.90 10.93 12.20
C ILE A 264 -24.67 11.83 12.33
N ALA A 265 -24.32 12.52 11.25
CA ALA A 265 -23.15 13.40 11.20
C ALA A 265 -23.38 14.72 11.95
N HIS A 266 -24.63 15.11 12.21
CA HIS A 266 -24.99 16.44 12.70
C HIS A 266 -24.41 17.56 11.82
N ILE A 267 -24.55 17.42 10.50
CA ILE A 267 -24.02 18.34 9.48
C ILE A 267 -25.17 18.80 8.60
N ASP A 268 -25.24 20.10 8.31
CA ASP A 268 -26.14 20.62 7.28
C ASP A 268 -25.62 20.24 5.88
N PRO A 269 -26.36 19.45 5.08
CA PRO A 269 -25.86 18.96 3.79
C PRO A 269 -25.65 20.06 2.75
N GLU A 270 -26.43 21.14 2.81
CA GLU A 270 -26.38 22.21 1.81
C GLU A 270 -25.15 23.09 2.06
N GLU A 271 -24.92 23.50 3.31
CA GLU A 271 -23.73 24.24 3.73
C GLU A 271 -22.46 23.42 3.50
N PHE A 272 -22.42 22.18 3.99
CA PHE A 272 -21.27 21.30 3.84
C PHE A 272 -21.00 20.92 2.38
N GLY A 273 -22.04 20.58 1.62
CA GLY A 273 -21.91 20.27 0.20
C GLY A 273 -21.40 21.46 -0.60
N THR A 274 -21.88 22.67 -0.29
CA THR A 274 -21.41 23.91 -0.92
C THR A 274 -19.93 24.15 -0.62
N GLU A 275 -19.51 24.01 0.63
CA GLU A 275 -18.10 24.13 1.01
C GLU A 275 -17.23 23.06 0.32
N LEU A 276 -17.69 21.81 0.29
CA LEU A 276 -17.02 20.68 -0.35
C LEU A 276 -16.77 20.95 -1.84
N ILE A 277 -17.81 21.32 -2.58
CA ILE A 277 -17.72 21.61 -4.02
C ILE A 277 -16.84 22.82 -4.28
N ASN A 278 -16.97 23.89 -3.48
CA ASN A 278 -16.11 25.06 -3.63
C ASN A 278 -14.62 24.74 -3.43
N LYS A 279 -14.29 23.90 -2.43
CA LYS A 279 -12.90 23.45 -2.21
C LYS A 279 -12.42 22.50 -3.30
N GLY A 280 -13.28 21.58 -3.76
CA GLY A 280 -12.95 20.63 -4.84
C GLY A 280 -12.80 21.28 -6.21
N MET A 281 -13.54 22.36 -6.46
CA MET A 281 -13.47 23.19 -7.66
C MET A 281 -12.66 24.47 -7.44
N ASN A 282 -11.73 24.49 -6.47
CA ASN A 282 -10.96 25.69 -6.22
C ASN A 282 -10.07 26.03 -7.44
N LEU A 283 -10.38 27.16 -8.08
CA LEU A 283 -9.67 27.69 -9.23
C LEU A 283 -8.59 28.71 -8.83
N ASP A 284 -8.47 29.02 -7.53
CA ASP A 284 -7.51 29.98 -7.01
C ASP A 284 -6.07 29.52 -7.30
N GLY A 285 -5.26 30.44 -7.82
CA GLY A 285 -3.86 30.19 -8.18
C GLY A 285 -3.64 29.78 -9.64
N PHE A 286 -4.70 29.47 -10.41
CA PHE A 286 -4.60 29.30 -11.85
C PHE A 286 -4.78 30.64 -12.59
N PRO A 287 -3.92 30.96 -13.57
CA PRO A 287 -4.15 32.07 -14.48
C PRO A 287 -5.48 31.91 -15.23
N ILE A 288 -6.25 32.99 -15.35
CA ILE A 288 -7.57 32.96 -16.00
C ILE A 288 -7.45 32.56 -17.48
N GLU A 289 -6.35 32.94 -18.12
CA GLU A 289 -6.00 32.57 -19.49
C GLU A 289 -5.96 31.03 -19.65
N ASP A 290 -5.30 30.34 -18.73
CA ASP A 290 -5.17 28.88 -18.75
C ASP A 290 -6.53 28.20 -18.53
N LEU A 291 -7.35 28.76 -17.64
CA LEU A 291 -8.71 28.26 -17.38
C LEU A 291 -9.62 28.39 -18.62
N ILE A 292 -9.52 29.50 -19.36
CA ILE A 292 -10.28 29.71 -20.60
C ILE A 292 -9.89 28.68 -21.66
N VAL A 293 -8.59 28.42 -21.82
CA VAL A 293 -8.08 27.53 -22.88
C VAL A 293 -8.37 26.05 -22.58
N ARG A 294 -8.47 25.67 -21.29
CA ARG A 294 -8.66 24.29 -20.84
C ARG A 294 -9.85 23.57 -21.49
N ASP A 295 -10.99 24.24 -21.64
CA ASP A 295 -12.16 23.70 -22.33
C ASP A 295 -12.71 24.71 -23.35
N ILE A 296 -11.85 25.16 -24.26
CA ILE A 296 -12.27 25.93 -25.43
C ILE A 296 -12.64 25.02 -26.60
N LYS A 297 -13.64 25.43 -27.38
CA LYS A 297 -13.97 24.81 -28.67
C LYS A 297 -14.20 25.87 -29.72
N ASP A 298 -13.71 25.57 -30.90
CA ASP A 298 -13.80 26.42 -32.08
C ASP A 298 -14.95 25.98 -32.97
N PHE A 299 -15.63 26.98 -33.53
CA PHE A 299 -16.76 26.80 -34.41
C PHE A 299 -16.64 27.79 -35.57
N THR A 300 -17.15 27.39 -36.73
CA THR A 300 -17.34 28.29 -37.85
C THR A 300 -18.84 28.40 -38.13
N LEU A 301 -19.38 29.62 -38.02
CA LEU A 301 -20.80 29.91 -38.26
C LEU A 301 -20.91 30.99 -39.33
N GLN A 302 -21.50 30.67 -40.48
CA GLN A 302 -21.70 31.62 -41.60
C GLN A 302 -20.42 32.43 -41.93
N ASP A 303 -19.32 31.70 -42.15
CA ASP A 303 -17.99 32.23 -42.48
C ASP A 303 -17.32 33.09 -41.40
N ARG A 304 -17.86 33.10 -40.17
CA ARG A 304 -17.26 33.72 -38.99
C ARG A 304 -16.67 32.68 -38.05
N THR A 305 -15.52 32.99 -37.48
CA THR A 305 -14.82 32.15 -36.50
C THR A 305 -15.30 32.48 -35.09
N VAL A 306 -15.75 31.48 -34.35
CA VAL A 306 -16.27 31.63 -32.98
C VAL A 306 -15.57 30.64 -32.06
N SER A 307 -15.04 31.10 -30.93
CA SER A 307 -14.57 30.23 -29.86
C SER A 307 -15.48 30.31 -28.63
N ILE A 308 -15.77 29.16 -28.02
CA ILE A 308 -16.62 29.07 -26.83
C ILE A 308 -15.92 28.20 -25.78
N ALA A 309 -15.51 28.83 -24.69
CA ALA A 309 -14.92 28.22 -23.52
C ALA A 309 -15.95 27.96 -22.42
N GLN A 310 -15.66 27.02 -21.53
CA GLN A 310 -16.44 26.77 -20.33
C GLN A 310 -15.54 26.60 -19.11
N ILE A 311 -15.83 27.35 -18.04
CA ILE A 311 -15.15 27.26 -16.74
C ILE A 311 -16.22 26.84 -15.72
N MET A 312 -16.02 25.72 -15.05
CA MET A 312 -16.93 25.25 -13.99
C MET A 312 -16.47 25.79 -12.63
N THR A 313 -17.39 26.35 -11.86
CA THR A 313 -17.15 26.87 -10.52
C THR A 313 -18.27 26.46 -9.58
N GLY A 314 -17.96 26.34 -8.28
CA GLY A 314 -18.93 26.00 -7.25
C GLY A 314 -19.86 27.16 -6.91
N SER A 315 -19.57 28.39 -7.31
CA SER A 315 -20.32 29.55 -6.86
C SER A 315 -20.20 30.76 -7.78
N ARG A 316 -21.06 31.76 -7.55
CA ARG A 316 -21.09 33.01 -8.33
C ARG A 316 -19.87 33.89 -8.06
N GLU A 317 -19.32 33.80 -6.87
CA GLU A 317 -18.26 34.66 -6.33
C GLU A 317 -17.03 34.66 -7.23
N PHE A 318 -16.70 33.53 -7.85
CA PHE A 318 -15.59 33.44 -8.80
C PHE A 318 -15.82 34.33 -10.03
N ALA A 319 -17.03 34.29 -10.61
CA ALA A 319 -17.37 35.10 -11.78
C ALA A 319 -17.36 36.59 -11.46
N ASP A 320 -17.91 36.98 -10.31
CA ASP A 320 -17.98 38.37 -9.88
C ASP A 320 -16.58 38.93 -9.56
N SER A 321 -15.77 38.18 -8.81
CA SER A 321 -14.43 38.62 -8.37
C SER A 321 -13.42 38.70 -9.53
N ASN A 322 -13.58 37.83 -10.55
CA ASN A 322 -12.67 37.75 -11.69
C ASN A 322 -13.22 38.38 -12.97
N ALA A 323 -14.39 39.02 -12.95
CA ALA A 323 -15.08 39.54 -14.13
C ALA A 323 -14.17 40.35 -15.07
N LYS A 324 -13.36 41.27 -14.51
CA LYS A 324 -12.44 42.11 -15.28
C LYS A 324 -11.28 41.30 -15.88
N ASN A 325 -10.73 40.35 -15.13
CA ASN A 325 -9.63 39.51 -15.58
C ASN A 325 -10.09 38.56 -16.69
N ILE A 326 -11.28 37.96 -16.53
CA ILE A 326 -11.94 37.13 -17.53
C ILE A 326 -12.15 37.92 -18.82
N GLN A 327 -12.70 39.14 -18.73
CA GLN A 327 -12.93 39.98 -19.89
C GLN A 327 -11.62 40.30 -20.63
N ASN A 328 -10.57 40.67 -19.90
CA ASN A 328 -9.26 41.01 -20.47
C ASN A 328 -8.62 39.80 -21.15
N ALA A 329 -8.57 38.66 -20.45
CA ALA A 329 -8.00 37.42 -20.96
C ALA A 329 -8.75 36.93 -22.21
N LEU A 330 -10.09 36.96 -22.19
CA LEU A 330 -10.93 36.59 -23.33
C LEU A 330 -10.71 37.51 -24.54
N THR A 331 -10.60 38.82 -24.31
CA THR A 331 -10.32 39.80 -25.37
C THR A 331 -8.95 39.58 -25.98
N GLN A 332 -7.93 39.36 -25.15
CA GLN A 332 -6.58 39.06 -25.61
C GLN A 332 -6.56 37.77 -26.44
N TYR A 333 -7.22 36.72 -25.96
CA TYR A 333 -7.33 35.44 -26.66
C TYR A 333 -8.03 35.59 -28.02
N GLN A 334 -9.16 36.31 -28.05
CA GLN A 334 -9.92 36.59 -29.27
C GLN A 334 -9.06 37.30 -30.31
N THR A 335 -8.32 38.34 -29.91
CA THR A 335 -7.51 39.15 -30.81
C THR A 335 -6.26 38.39 -31.29
N SER A 336 -5.58 37.65 -30.41
CA SER A 336 -4.34 36.94 -30.76
C SER A 336 -4.57 35.78 -31.71
N HIS A 337 -5.76 35.16 -31.67
CA HIS A 337 -6.12 34.02 -32.53
C HIS A 337 -7.04 34.40 -33.69
N GLY A 338 -7.45 35.68 -33.79
CA GLY A 338 -8.26 36.18 -34.91
C GLY A 338 -9.69 35.63 -34.96
N TYR A 339 -10.30 35.35 -33.80
CA TYR A 339 -11.72 34.97 -33.76
C TYR A 339 -12.62 36.18 -33.98
N ASP A 340 -13.71 36.04 -34.74
CA ASP A 340 -14.72 37.10 -34.83
C ASP A 340 -15.46 37.31 -33.50
N ILE A 341 -15.70 36.22 -32.76
CA ILE A 341 -16.24 36.25 -31.40
C ILE A 341 -15.55 35.18 -30.54
N SER A 342 -15.20 35.53 -29.31
CA SER A 342 -14.89 34.56 -28.25
C SER A 342 -15.89 34.70 -27.11
N ILE A 343 -16.36 33.57 -26.57
CA ILE A 343 -17.30 33.49 -25.47
C ILE A 343 -16.70 32.59 -24.39
N VAL A 344 -16.87 32.94 -23.11
CA VAL A 344 -16.65 32.02 -22.00
C VAL A 344 -17.89 31.95 -21.12
N LEU A 345 -18.30 30.74 -20.81
CA LEU A 345 -19.35 30.43 -19.84
C LEU A 345 -18.68 30.09 -18.51
N VAL A 346 -18.86 30.95 -17.50
CA VAL A 346 -18.49 30.60 -16.12
C VAL A 346 -19.72 29.98 -15.48
N THR A 347 -19.76 28.66 -15.41
CA THR A 347 -20.90 27.87 -14.95
C THR A 347 -20.84 27.65 -13.45
N ASP A 348 -21.74 28.31 -12.72
CA ASP A 348 -22.03 28.08 -11.30
C ASP A 348 -22.86 26.80 -11.17
N VAL A 349 -22.21 25.72 -10.76
CA VAL A 349 -22.83 24.40 -10.73
C VAL A 349 -23.90 24.27 -9.65
N ILE A 350 -23.76 25.01 -8.55
CA ILE A 350 -24.67 24.97 -7.41
C ILE A 350 -25.90 25.84 -7.71
N GLY A 351 -25.68 27.06 -8.21
CA GLY A 351 -26.74 27.99 -8.62
C GLY A 351 -27.45 27.62 -9.92
N GLN A 352 -26.99 26.57 -10.61
CA GLN A 352 -27.55 26.06 -11.88
C GLN A 352 -27.65 27.13 -12.98
N ARG A 353 -26.61 27.94 -13.14
CA ARG A 353 -26.59 29.05 -14.10
C ARG A 353 -25.19 29.29 -14.64
N SER A 354 -25.10 29.98 -15.77
CA SER A 354 -23.83 30.41 -16.34
C SER A 354 -23.74 31.93 -16.46
N PHE A 355 -22.58 32.48 -16.12
CA PHE A 355 -22.21 33.87 -16.37
C PHE A 355 -21.44 33.94 -17.68
N LEU A 356 -22.04 34.55 -18.70
CA LEU A 356 -21.46 34.67 -20.02
C LEU A 356 -20.65 35.96 -20.14
N PHE A 357 -19.40 35.81 -20.55
CA PHE A 357 -18.54 36.89 -21.02
C PHE A 357 -18.23 36.67 -22.50
N ALA A 358 -18.14 37.76 -23.27
CA ALA A 358 -17.92 37.73 -24.70
C ALA A 358 -16.97 38.85 -25.14
N ALA A 359 -16.11 38.54 -26.11
CA ALA A 359 -15.22 39.47 -26.78
C ALA A 359 -15.44 39.39 -28.30
N GLY A 360 -15.40 40.53 -28.99
CA GLY A 360 -15.67 40.63 -30.43
C GLY A 360 -16.10 42.04 -30.83
N ASP A 361 -16.54 42.21 -32.07
CA ASP A 361 -17.04 43.49 -32.57
C ASP A 361 -18.23 44.02 -31.73
N TYR A 362 -18.18 45.30 -31.35
CA TYR A 362 -19.17 45.91 -30.47
C TYR A 362 -20.59 45.90 -31.07
N GLY A 363 -20.71 46.13 -32.39
CA GLY A 363 -21.98 46.10 -33.09
C GLY A 363 -22.59 44.70 -33.09
N LEU A 364 -21.76 43.70 -33.34
CA LEU A 364 -22.14 42.29 -33.32
C LEU A 364 -22.56 41.83 -31.91
N LEU A 365 -21.78 42.15 -30.87
CA LEU A 365 -22.14 41.83 -29.48
C LEU A 365 -23.43 42.50 -29.04
N THR A 366 -23.69 43.73 -29.49
CA THR A 366 -24.95 44.44 -29.21
C THR A 366 -26.15 43.75 -29.85
N LYS A 367 -26.06 43.35 -31.14
CA LYS A 367 -27.12 42.59 -31.82
C LYS A 367 -27.38 41.23 -31.17
N LEU A 368 -26.34 40.59 -30.65
CA LEU A 368 -26.43 39.33 -29.91
C LEU A 368 -26.92 39.50 -28.46
N GLY A 369 -27.13 40.72 -27.98
CA GLY A 369 -27.54 41.00 -26.60
C GLY A 369 -26.46 40.70 -25.56
N TYR A 370 -25.19 40.67 -25.96
CA TYR A 370 -24.03 40.36 -25.11
C TYR A 370 -23.17 41.59 -24.81
N HIS A 371 -23.72 42.81 -24.96
CA HIS A 371 -22.97 44.03 -24.67
C HIS A 371 -22.84 44.30 -23.16
N ASN A 372 -23.90 44.05 -22.40
CA ASN A 372 -23.90 44.20 -20.93
C ASN A 372 -23.48 42.87 -20.32
N GLN A 373 -22.26 42.84 -19.79
CA GLN A 373 -21.64 41.60 -19.31
C GLN A 373 -21.32 41.70 -17.80
N PRO A 374 -21.39 40.58 -17.05
CA PRO A 374 -21.78 39.25 -17.53
C PRO A 374 -23.28 39.15 -17.87
N VAL A 375 -23.60 38.34 -18.88
CA VAL A 375 -25.00 37.95 -19.15
C VAL A 375 -25.31 36.71 -18.32
N ILE A 376 -26.33 36.79 -17.48
CA ILE A 376 -26.75 35.66 -16.64
C ILE A 376 -27.66 34.74 -17.46
N LEU A 377 -27.27 33.47 -17.58
CA LEU A 377 -27.99 32.43 -18.29
C LEU A 377 -28.50 31.38 -17.30
N GLU A 378 -29.74 31.53 -16.85
CA GLU A 378 -30.40 30.60 -15.95
C GLU A 378 -30.63 29.24 -16.62
N GLY A 379 -30.28 28.15 -15.93
CA GLY A 379 -30.45 26.77 -16.41
C GLY A 379 -29.44 26.31 -17.46
N VAL A 380 -28.48 27.15 -17.87
CA VAL A 380 -27.45 26.79 -18.84
C VAL A 380 -26.26 26.17 -18.11
N MET A 381 -26.05 24.87 -18.30
CA MET A 381 -25.01 24.09 -17.59
C MET A 381 -24.00 23.44 -18.53
N SER A 382 -24.38 23.20 -19.79
CA SER A 382 -23.52 22.60 -20.81
C SER A 382 -23.38 23.52 -22.01
N ARG A 383 -22.13 23.85 -22.38
CA ARG A 383 -21.85 24.52 -23.65
C ARG A 383 -22.49 23.79 -24.83
N LYS A 384 -22.35 22.46 -24.89
CA LYS A 384 -22.74 21.66 -26.05
C LYS A 384 -24.26 21.46 -26.13
N LYS A 385 -24.90 21.13 -25.01
CA LYS A 385 -26.32 20.76 -24.99
C LYS A 385 -27.23 21.98 -24.88
N ASP A 386 -26.88 22.94 -24.02
CA ASP A 386 -27.81 23.99 -23.60
C ASP A 386 -27.51 25.33 -24.32
N PHE A 387 -26.24 25.71 -24.40
CA PHE A 387 -25.83 27.01 -24.96
C PHE A 387 -25.65 27.04 -26.48
N PHE A 388 -24.82 26.14 -27.03
CA PHE A 388 -24.41 26.20 -28.43
C PHE A 388 -25.57 26.15 -29.44
N PRO A 389 -26.60 25.29 -29.27
CA PRO A 389 -27.74 25.26 -30.19
C PRO A 389 -28.52 26.58 -30.22
N SER A 390 -28.78 27.16 -29.04
CA SER A 390 -29.54 28.41 -28.90
C SER A 390 -28.73 29.61 -29.41
N PHE A 391 -27.45 29.69 -29.04
CA PHE A 391 -26.52 30.68 -29.57
C PHE A 391 -26.39 30.59 -31.10
N GLY A 392 -26.19 29.39 -31.66
CA GLY A 392 -26.03 29.21 -33.11
C GLY A 392 -27.28 29.58 -33.90
N GLN A 393 -28.48 29.40 -33.34
CA GLN A 393 -29.72 29.90 -33.96
C GLN A 393 -29.78 31.43 -33.94
N ARG A 394 -29.50 32.04 -32.78
CA ARG A 394 -29.51 33.50 -32.61
C ARG A 394 -28.47 34.18 -33.50
N PHE A 395 -27.27 33.62 -33.56
CA PHE A 395 -26.17 34.11 -34.40
C PHE A 395 -26.56 34.16 -35.88
N ARG A 396 -27.17 33.09 -36.39
CA ARG A 396 -27.64 33.05 -37.79
C ARG A 396 -28.70 34.09 -38.11
N GLN A 397 -29.62 34.37 -37.17
CA GLN A 397 -30.65 35.39 -37.35
C GLN A 397 -30.04 36.79 -37.42
N VAL A 398 -29.10 37.09 -36.52
CA VAL A 398 -28.41 38.38 -36.43
C VAL A 398 -27.57 38.69 -37.67
N MET A 399 -26.95 37.67 -38.26
CA MET A 399 -26.13 37.83 -39.46
C MET A 399 -26.96 37.97 -40.74
N GLN A 400 -28.23 37.58 -40.71
CA GLN A 400 -29.18 37.77 -41.82
C GLN A 400 -29.92 39.12 -41.76
N SER A 401 -29.77 39.88 -40.66
CA SER A 401 -30.37 41.20 -40.41
C SER A 401 -29.36 42.34 -40.42
#